data_AF-A0A950GC43-F1
#
_entry.id   AF-A0A950GC43-F1
#
_cell.length_a   1.000
_cell.length_b   1.000
_cell.length_c   1.000
_cell.angle_alpha   90.00
_cell.angle_beta   90.00
_cell.angle_gamma   90.00
#
_symmetry.space_group_name_H-M   'P 1'
#
loop_
_entity.id
_entity.type
_entity.pdbx_description
1 polymer ?
#
loop_
_entity_poly.entity_id
_entity_poly.type
_entity_poly.pdbx_seq_one_letter_code
_entity_poly.pdbx_strand_id
1 'polypeptide(L)'
;MNKAAASLVICAFLVVSAGSVLSQNAPPRGAPAQTTAQNNAARVDTLSRPTGRFGRTLGLPKDGKDLFIADEEYIRFPLPPGAEAYADVDAAKIKAMIGEITAISRQSRDDGNQYWGRIPGTKYDRMTTDWVMGQFKKLGMTDVCRQDIAMPRLWYPTAWSAEYTAGGKTTALKSVFPITESPPTGGDGITAPVVWVGLGTAA
;
A
#
# COMPACT_ATOMS: atom_id res chain seq x y z
N MET A 1 1.59 23.46 -53.50
CA MET A 1 2.16 23.81 -52.18
C MET A 1 1.42 23.00 -51.13
N ASN A 2 1.99 21.87 -50.72
CA ASN A 2 1.38 20.94 -49.76
C ASN A 2 1.59 21.47 -48.33
N LYS A 3 0.50 21.65 -47.58
CA LYS A 3 0.54 21.89 -46.14
C LYS A 3 0.70 20.55 -45.43
N ALA A 4 1.85 20.32 -44.80
CA ALA A 4 2.06 19.20 -43.91
C ALA A 4 1.40 19.49 -42.55
N ALA A 5 0.51 18.61 -42.13
CA ALA A 5 -0.07 18.59 -40.78
C ALA A 5 0.97 17.99 -39.82
N ALA A 6 1.37 18.75 -38.80
CA ALA A 6 2.25 18.29 -37.75
C ALA A 6 1.43 17.49 -36.71
N SER A 7 1.59 16.17 -36.70
CA SER A 7 1.16 15.32 -35.58
C SER A 7 2.02 15.61 -34.36
N LEU A 8 1.40 16.15 -33.31
CA LEU A 8 2.02 16.31 -32.00
C LEU A 8 2.03 14.95 -31.29
N VAL A 9 3.14 14.22 -31.42
CA VAL A 9 3.40 13.03 -30.61
C VAL A 9 3.85 13.51 -29.23
N ILE A 10 2.98 13.41 -28.23
CA ILE A 10 3.35 13.64 -26.83
C ILE A 10 4.08 12.38 -26.37
N CYS A 11 5.40 12.36 -26.53
CA CYS A 11 6.25 11.34 -25.91
C CYS A 11 6.32 11.61 -24.41
N ALA A 12 5.57 10.84 -23.63
CA ALA A 12 5.73 10.83 -22.19
C ALA A 12 6.70 9.73 -21.79
N PHE A 13 7.85 10.09 -21.20
CA PHE A 13 8.85 9.12 -20.74
C PHE A 13 8.68 8.86 -19.25
N LEU A 14 8.60 7.58 -18.86
CA LEU A 14 8.63 7.14 -17.47
C LEU A 14 10.01 6.54 -17.18
N VAL A 15 10.72 7.05 -16.17
CA VAL A 15 11.90 6.38 -15.62
C VAL A 15 11.46 5.50 -14.45
N VAL A 16 11.79 4.22 -14.44
CA VAL A 16 11.61 3.32 -13.29
C VAL A 16 12.96 2.73 -12.93
N SER A 17 13.33 2.77 -11.65
CA SER A 17 14.47 2.01 -11.11
C SER A 17 13.99 1.06 -10.02
N ALA A 18 14.30 -0.23 -10.15
CA ALA A 18 14.07 -1.28 -9.17
C ALA A 18 15.25 -2.27 -9.24
N GLY A 19 15.74 -2.80 -8.12
CA GLY A 19 16.82 -3.80 -8.09
C GLY A 19 16.36 -5.12 -7.45
N SER A 20 16.65 -6.24 -8.10
CA SER A 20 16.36 -7.66 -7.76
C SER A 20 17.06 -8.57 -8.81
N VAL A 21 16.90 -9.90 -8.80
CA VAL A 21 17.56 -10.85 -9.74
C VAL A 21 16.49 -11.80 -10.32
N LEU A 22 16.57 -12.17 -11.61
CA LEU A 22 15.50 -12.80 -12.42
C LEU A 22 15.73 -14.29 -12.75
N SER A 23 14.64 -15.06 -12.88
CA SER A 23 14.54 -16.24 -13.78
C SER A 23 13.10 -16.39 -14.31
N GLN A 24 12.95 -16.77 -15.58
CA GLN A 24 11.73 -16.67 -16.43
C GLN A 24 11.01 -18.01 -16.62
N ASN A 25 9.70 -17.98 -16.93
CA ASN A 25 9.02 -18.92 -17.83
C ASN A 25 7.67 -18.35 -18.34
N ALA A 26 7.34 -18.61 -19.60
CA ALA A 26 6.17 -18.07 -20.33
C ALA A 26 5.07 -19.13 -20.59
N PRO A 27 3.77 -18.76 -20.70
CA PRO A 27 2.71 -19.66 -21.18
C PRO A 27 2.10 -19.26 -22.55
N PRO A 28 1.35 -20.17 -23.22
CA PRO A 28 0.88 -20.02 -24.60
C PRO A 28 -0.54 -19.41 -24.76
N ARG A 29 -0.89 -19.12 -26.02
CA ARG A 29 -2.01 -18.29 -26.53
C ARG A 29 -3.34 -19.03 -26.72
N GLY A 30 -4.46 -18.28 -26.58
CA GLY A 30 -5.48 -18.15 -27.65
C GLY A 30 -6.93 -18.57 -27.35
N ALA A 31 -7.88 -17.60 -27.45
CA ALA A 31 -9.21 -17.62 -28.13
C ALA A 31 -10.17 -16.54 -27.54
N PRO A 32 -11.15 -15.99 -28.30
CA PRO A 32 -11.42 -14.55 -28.38
C PRO A 32 -12.58 -14.01 -27.52
N ALA A 33 -12.52 -12.70 -27.25
CA ALA A 33 -13.54 -11.91 -26.55
C ALA A 33 -14.68 -11.45 -27.48
N GLN A 34 -15.93 -11.50 -26.97
CA GLN A 34 -17.09 -10.88 -27.59
C GLN A 34 -17.37 -9.49 -26.97
N THR A 35 -17.57 -8.53 -27.87
CA THR A 35 -17.75 -7.10 -27.69
C THR A 35 -19.09 -6.73 -27.06
N THR A 36 -19.08 -5.92 -26.00
CA THR A 36 -20.21 -5.02 -25.62
C THR A 36 -19.68 -3.80 -24.88
N ALA A 37 -18.91 -2.96 -25.58
CA ALA A 37 -18.44 -1.66 -25.08
C ALA A 37 -19.22 -0.53 -25.77
N GLN A 38 -20.53 -0.45 -25.51
CA GLN A 38 -21.37 0.69 -25.82
C GLN A 38 -22.53 0.61 -24.85
N ASN A 39 -22.55 1.48 -23.83
CA ASN A 39 -23.74 1.97 -23.08
C ASN A 39 -23.51 2.37 -21.62
N ASN A 40 -22.28 2.58 -21.13
CA ASN A 40 -22.07 3.17 -19.79
C ASN A 40 -21.29 4.49 -19.84
N ALA A 41 -21.79 5.45 -20.62
CA ALA A 41 -21.51 6.87 -20.42
C ALA A 41 -22.52 7.45 -19.41
N ALA A 42 -22.60 6.86 -18.22
CA ALA A 42 -23.39 7.41 -17.12
C ALA A 42 -22.51 8.36 -16.30
N ARG A 43 -22.78 9.66 -16.47
CA ARG A 43 -22.43 10.80 -15.60
C ARG A 43 -21.48 10.52 -14.44
N VAL A 44 -20.21 10.90 -14.60
CA VAL A 44 -19.24 11.00 -13.51
C VAL A 44 -19.51 12.23 -12.60
N ASP A 45 -20.42 13.12 -13.01
CA ASP A 45 -20.72 14.39 -12.30
C ASP A 45 -21.55 14.25 -11.01
N THR A 46 -22.08 13.06 -10.67
CA THR A 46 -23.00 12.92 -9.53
C THR A 46 -22.40 12.33 -8.26
N LEU A 47 -21.09 11.99 -8.23
CA LEU A 47 -20.44 11.47 -7.02
C LEU A 47 -19.61 12.51 -6.26
N SER A 48 -19.40 13.70 -6.83
CA SER A 48 -18.71 14.78 -6.16
C SER A 48 -19.74 15.75 -5.60
N ARG A 49 -20.10 15.61 -4.31
CA ARG A 49 -20.90 16.62 -3.63
C ARG A 49 -20.15 17.96 -3.73
N PRO A 50 -20.73 19.00 -4.36
CA PRO A 50 -20.07 20.28 -4.48
C PRO A 50 -20.00 20.89 -3.09
N THR A 51 -18.79 20.96 -2.54
CA THR A 51 -18.45 21.55 -1.24
C THR A 51 -19.12 20.88 -0.03
N GLY A 52 -18.32 20.30 0.86
CA GLY A 52 -18.78 20.06 2.23
C GLY A 52 -19.24 21.39 2.84
N ARG A 53 -20.23 21.34 3.75
CA ARG A 53 -20.88 22.46 4.44
C ARG A 53 -19.94 23.52 5.07
N PHE A 54 -18.63 23.32 5.05
CA PHE A 54 -17.59 24.14 5.68
C PHE A 54 -16.41 24.52 4.77
N GLY A 55 -16.60 24.68 3.45
CA GLY A 55 -15.58 25.30 2.57
C GLY A 55 -14.32 24.47 2.28
N ARG A 56 -14.29 23.21 2.74
CA ARG A 56 -13.28 22.19 2.44
C ARG A 56 -13.98 20.86 2.23
N THR A 57 -13.63 20.11 1.18
CA THR A 57 -14.04 18.70 1.08
C THR A 57 -13.17 17.90 2.05
N LEU A 58 -13.70 17.71 3.27
CA LEU A 58 -13.15 16.77 4.24
C LEU A 58 -13.20 15.37 3.61
N GLY A 59 -12.08 14.66 3.66
CA GLY A 59 -11.98 13.33 3.06
C GLY A 59 -11.00 12.45 3.82
N LEU A 60 -11.32 11.17 3.90
CA LEU A 60 -10.39 10.17 4.42
C LEU A 60 -9.33 9.84 3.36
N PRO A 61 -8.10 9.48 3.77
CA PRO A 61 -7.61 9.41 5.15
C PRO A 61 -7.07 10.76 5.69
N LYS A 62 -6.84 11.76 4.82
CA LYS A 62 -6.14 13.02 5.15
C LYS A 62 -6.76 13.82 6.30
N ASP A 63 -8.10 13.81 6.40
CA ASP A 63 -8.86 14.63 7.34
C ASP A 63 -9.45 13.78 8.47
N GLY A 64 -8.92 12.55 8.68
CA GLY A 64 -9.41 11.62 9.68
C GLY A 64 -9.52 12.23 11.08
N LYS A 65 -8.53 13.03 11.51
CA LYS A 65 -8.56 13.72 12.82
C LYS A 65 -9.76 14.63 13.05
N ASP A 66 -10.34 15.17 11.98
CA ASP A 66 -11.47 16.09 12.02
C ASP A 66 -12.80 15.36 11.77
N LEU A 67 -12.72 14.10 11.33
CA LEU A 67 -13.86 13.26 10.95
C LEU A 67 -14.12 12.12 11.97
N PHE A 68 -13.11 11.71 12.72
CA PHE A 68 -13.25 10.73 13.78
C PHE A 68 -13.80 11.41 15.04
N ILE A 69 -14.77 10.77 15.69
CA ILE A 69 -15.23 11.17 17.02
C ILE A 69 -14.12 10.93 18.04
N ALA A 70 -14.10 11.69 19.14
CA ALA A 70 -13.13 11.47 20.20
C ALA A 70 -13.31 10.07 20.81
N ASP A 71 -12.23 9.49 21.35
CA ASP A 71 -12.27 8.12 21.89
C ASP A 71 -13.29 7.98 23.03
N GLU A 72 -13.45 9.05 23.81
CA GLU A 72 -14.36 9.14 24.95
C GLU A 72 -15.84 9.21 24.51
N GLU A 73 -16.09 9.60 23.26
CA GLU A 73 -17.44 9.74 22.71
C GLU A 73 -17.99 8.44 22.10
N TYR A 74 -17.15 7.40 21.96
CA TYR A 74 -17.64 6.09 21.53
C TYR A 74 -18.58 5.48 22.59
N ILE A 75 -19.74 5.03 22.13
CA ILE A 75 -20.73 4.34 22.97
C ILE A 75 -20.11 3.08 23.56
N ARG A 76 -20.22 2.91 24.88
CA ARG A 76 -19.84 1.69 25.58
C ARG A 76 -21.08 0.88 25.90
N PHE A 77 -21.17 -0.31 25.32
CA PHE A 77 -22.22 -1.25 25.65
C PHE A 77 -21.86 -1.98 26.96
N PRO A 78 -22.81 -2.13 27.90
CA PRO A 78 -22.58 -2.98 29.06
C PRO A 78 -22.40 -4.43 28.61
N LEU A 79 -21.69 -5.22 29.43
CA LEU A 79 -21.58 -6.65 29.19
C LEU A 79 -22.96 -7.31 29.31
N PRO A 80 -23.30 -8.26 28.42
CA PRO A 80 -24.50 -9.05 28.59
C PRO A 80 -24.37 -9.96 29.83
N PRO A 81 -25.49 -10.38 30.46
CA PRO A 81 -25.46 -11.33 31.58
C PRO A 81 -24.70 -12.62 31.20
N GLY A 82 -23.82 -13.11 32.09
CA GLY A 82 -23.01 -14.30 31.85
C GLY A 82 -21.69 -14.05 31.10
N ALA A 83 -21.34 -12.79 30.81
CA ALA A 83 -20.10 -12.40 30.14
C ALA A 83 -19.07 -11.74 31.08
N GLU A 84 -19.17 -11.98 32.39
CA GLU A 84 -18.33 -11.37 33.41
C GLU A 84 -16.84 -11.72 33.21
N ALA A 85 -16.56 -12.85 32.57
CA ALA A 85 -15.20 -13.28 32.20
C ALA A 85 -14.48 -12.32 31.23
N TYR A 86 -15.18 -11.39 30.58
CA TYR A 86 -14.61 -10.42 29.65
C TYR A 86 -14.53 -9.00 30.23
N ALA A 87 -14.78 -8.83 31.54
CA ALA A 87 -14.83 -7.51 32.18
C ALA A 87 -13.49 -6.76 32.17
N ASP A 88 -12.38 -7.46 31.94
CA ASP A 88 -11.04 -6.90 31.82
C ASP A 88 -10.63 -6.55 30.38
N VAL A 89 -11.45 -6.89 29.37
CA VAL A 89 -11.21 -6.54 27.97
C VAL A 89 -11.44 -5.04 27.78
N ASP A 90 -10.33 -4.31 27.70
CA ASP A 90 -10.33 -2.85 27.64
C ASP A 90 -9.84 -2.35 26.27
N ALA A 91 -10.75 -1.75 25.50
CA ALA A 91 -10.46 -1.19 24.18
C ALA A 91 -9.37 -0.10 24.21
N ALA A 92 -9.29 0.70 25.29
CA ALA A 92 -8.28 1.75 25.41
C ALA A 92 -6.88 1.14 25.60
N LYS A 93 -6.78 0.07 26.41
CA LYS A 93 -5.53 -0.70 26.55
C LYS A 93 -5.13 -1.35 25.23
N ILE A 94 -6.09 -1.95 24.51
CA ILE A 94 -5.83 -2.54 23.18
C ILE A 94 -5.31 -1.47 22.21
N LYS A 95 -5.95 -0.30 22.15
CA LYS A 95 -5.51 0.82 21.31
C LYS A 95 -4.10 1.28 21.66
N ALA A 96 -3.77 1.38 22.95
CA ALA A 96 -2.42 1.72 23.41
C ALA A 96 -1.39 0.68 22.96
N MET A 97 -1.68 -0.61 23.09
CA MET A 97 -0.81 -1.70 22.64
C MET A 97 -0.58 -1.68 21.11
N ILE A 98 -1.60 -1.32 20.31
CA ILE A 98 -1.44 -1.12 18.86
C ILE A 98 -0.41 -0.01 18.59
N GLY A 99 -0.41 1.05 19.40
CA GLY A 99 0.61 2.11 19.36
C GLY A 99 2.03 1.59 19.58
N GLU A 100 2.22 0.74 20.58
CA GLU A 100 3.53 0.12 20.87
C GLU A 100 4.06 -0.71 19.69
N ILE A 101 3.23 -1.60 19.14
CA ILE A 101 3.62 -2.43 17.98
C ILE A 101 3.83 -1.58 16.72
N THR A 102 3.06 -0.50 16.55
CA THR A 102 3.21 0.46 15.44
C THR A 102 4.52 1.24 15.55
N ALA A 103 5.00 1.51 16.76
CA ALA A 103 6.28 2.17 16.97
C ALA A 103 7.44 1.35 16.37
N ILE A 104 7.39 0.03 16.42
CA ILE A 104 8.38 -0.85 15.79
C ILE A 104 8.40 -0.66 14.26
N SER A 105 7.23 -0.55 13.61
CA SER A 105 7.17 -0.23 12.17
C SER A 105 7.70 1.15 11.84
N ARG A 106 7.45 2.14 12.71
CA ARG A 106 7.97 3.50 12.52
C ARG A 106 9.48 3.54 12.68
N GLN A 107 10.03 2.77 13.61
CA GLN A 107 11.48 2.60 13.72
C GLN A 107 12.07 2.03 12.42
N SER A 108 11.39 1.09 11.76
CA SER A 108 11.83 0.61 10.44
C SER A 108 11.94 1.72 9.40
N ARG A 109 10.96 2.62 9.35
CA ARG A 109 10.99 3.81 8.49
C ARG A 109 12.12 4.75 8.88
N ASP A 110 12.26 5.03 10.17
CA ASP A 110 13.20 6.02 10.69
C ASP A 110 14.66 5.54 10.56
N ASP A 111 14.88 4.23 10.54
CA ASP A 111 16.15 3.58 10.21
C ASP A 111 16.46 3.58 8.69
N GLY A 112 15.63 4.24 7.87
CA GLY A 112 15.89 4.48 6.44
C GLY A 112 15.37 3.41 5.47
N ASN A 113 14.52 2.48 5.92
CA ASN A 113 13.97 1.46 5.02
C ASN A 113 12.86 2.07 4.15
N GLN A 114 13.01 2.02 2.83
CA GLN A 114 11.96 2.50 1.91
C GLN A 114 10.72 1.60 1.97
N TYR A 115 10.93 0.27 1.99
CA TYR A 115 9.91 -0.73 2.31
C TYR A 115 9.98 -1.03 3.81
N TRP A 116 9.34 -0.19 4.62
CA TRP A 116 9.40 -0.26 6.08
C TRP A 116 8.23 -1.06 6.69
N GLY A 117 8.46 -1.60 7.88
CA GLY A 117 7.46 -2.33 8.65
C GLY A 117 8.07 -3.46 9.46
N ARG A 118 7.23 -4.43 9.82
CA ARG A 118 7.60 -5.65 10.56
C ARG A 118 7.64 -6.84 9.60
N ILE A 119 8.50 -6.76 8.60
CA ILE A 119 8.57 -7.72 7.49
C ILE A 119 9.22 -9.02 7.98
N PRO A 120 8.64 -10.20 7.69
CA PRO A 120 9.17 -11.48 8.15
C PRO A 120 10.67 -11.65 7.88
N GLY A 121 11.41 -12.12 8.88
CA GLY A 121 12.86 -12.36 8.80
C GLY A 121 13.73 -11.11 8.98
N THR A 122 13.14 -9.91 9.08
CA THR A 122 13.89 -8.68 9.40
C THR A 122 14.11 -8.52 10.90
N LYS A 123 14.96 -7.57 11.31
CA LYS A 123 15.14 -7.24 12.73
C LYS A 123 13.85 -6.75 13.41
N TYR A 124 12.96 -6.07 12.67
CA TYR A 124 11.72 -5.52 13.21
C TYR A 124 10.64 -6.58 13.43
N ASP A 125 10.66 -7.63 12.60
CA ASP A 125 9.88 -8.84 12.87
C ASP A 125 10.31 -9.47 14.19
N ARG A 126 11.62 -9.69 14.40
CA ARG A 126 12.14 -10.19 15.69
C ARG A 126 11.79 -9.29 16.88
N MET A 127 11.93 -7.97 16.75
CA MET A 127 11.51 -7.04 17.81
C MET A 127 10.03 -7.21 18.18
N THR A 128 9.19 -7.52 17.19
CA THR A 128 7.76 -7.72 17.40
C THR A 128 7.48 -9.05 18.07
N THR A 129 8.16 -10.13 17.65
CA THR A 129 8.09 -11.42 18.34
C THR A 129 8.48 -11.26 19.81
N ASP A 130 9.53 -10.50 20.09
CA ASP A 130 10.05 -10.28 21.45
C ASP A 130 9.07 -9.49 22.30
N TRP A 131 8.45 -8.47 21.71
CA TRP A 131 7.39 -7.72 22.35
C TRP A 131 6.21 -8.63 22.70
N VAL A 132 5.74 -9.47 21.76
CA VAL A 132 4.62 -10.40 21.98
C VAL A 132 4.95 -11.40 23.09
N MET A 133 6.14 -12.01 23.06
CA MET A 133 6.59 -12.90 24.13
C MET A 133 6.63 -12.19 25.49
N GLY A 134 7.06 -10.93 25.51
CA GLY A 134 7.04 -10.10 26.70
C GLY A 134 5.63 -9.91 27.27
N GLN A 135 4.62 -9.72 26.42
CA GLN A 135 3.23 -9.62 26.87
C GLN A 135 2.72 -10.93 27.46
N PHE A 136 2.99 -12.08 26.82
CA PHE A 136 2.59 -13.39 27.39
C PHE A 136 3.23 -13.67 28.74
N LYS A 137 4.51 -13.33 28.91
CA LYS A 137 5.20 -13.47 30.20
C LYS A 137 4.61 -12.57 31.29
N LYS A 138 4.20 -11.33 30.95
CA LYS A 138 3.52 -10.43 31.89
C LYS A 138 2.17 -10.99 32.37
N LEU A 139 1.51 -11.82 31.55
CA LEU A 139 0.28 -12.52 31.92
C LEU A 139 0.51 -13.79 32.75
N GLY A 140 1.78 -14.09 33.09
CA GLY A 140 2.13 -15.26 33.93
C GLY A 140 2.33 -16.56 33.14
N MET A 141 2.36 -16.52 31.81
CA MET A 141 2.66 -17.71 31.01
C MET A 141 4.13 -18.10 31.17
N THR A 142 4.38 -19.37 31.52
CA THR A 142 5.72 -19.88 31.84
C THR A 142 6.40 -20.56 30.65
N ASP A 143 5.63 -21.16 29.74
CA ASP A 143 6.14 -21.84 28.55
C ASP A 143 5.96 -20.96 27.30
N VAL A 144 6.82 -19.94 27.18
CA VAL A 144 6.80 -18.97 26.07
C VAL A 144 8.12 -19.04 25.31
N CYS A 145 8.09 -19.63 24.12
CA CYS A 145 9.26 -19.80 23.25
C CYS A 145 9.02 -19.23 21.84
N ARG A 146 10.10 -19.02 21.08
CA ARG A 146 10.02 -18.77 19.64
C ARG A 146 10.08 -20.11 18.92
N GLN A 147 9.22 -20.29 17.93
CA GLN A 147 9.30 -21.40 17.00
C GLN A 147 9.77 -20.86 15.65
N ASP A 148 10.95 -21.26 15.21
CA ASP A 148 11.47 -20.86 13.92
C ASP A 148 10.80 -21.65 12.80
N ILE A 149 10.36 -20.95 11.76
CA ILE A 149 9.76 -21.55 10.56
C ILE A 149 10.68 -21.26 9.38
N ALA A 150 11.17 -22.31 8.74
CA ALA A 150 11.95 -22.18 7.52
C ALA A 150 11.06 -21.67 6.39
N MET A 151 11.44 -20.55 5.78
CA MET A 151 10.74 -19.96 4.64
C MET A 151 11.70 -19.77 3.46
N PRO A 152 11.22 -19.88 2.21
CA PRO A 152 11.97 -19.41 1.05
C PRO A 152 12.39 -17.95 1.24
N ARG A 153 13.47 -17.54 0.55
CA ARG A 153 13.91 -16.15 0.58
C ARG A 153 12.75 -15.25 0.13
N LEU A 154 12.29 -14.40 1.03
CA LEU A 154 11.26 -13.43 0.75
C LEU A 154 11.78 -12.41 -0.27
N TRP A 155 11.02 -12.17 -1.32
CA TRP A 155 11.23 -11.03 -2.19
C TRP A 155 10.76 -9.76 -1.48
N TYR A 156 11.60 -8.72 -1.44
CA TYR A 156 11.20 -7.39 -1.00
C TYR A 156 12.08 -6.32 -1.67
N PRO A 157 11.51 -5.18 -2.10
CA PRO A 157 12.28 -4.13 -2.76
C PRO A 157 13.03 -3.30 -1.73
N THR A 158 14.29 -2.96 -2.02
CA THR A 158 15.12 -2.14 -1.13
C THR A 158 15.18 -0.68 -1.55
N ALA A 159 15.03 -0.40 -2.85
CA ALA A 159 15.01 0.95 -3.40
C ALA A 159 14.12 1.02 -4.64
N TRP A 160 13.39 2.13 -4.79
CA TRP A 160 12.66 2.43 -6.02
C TRP A 160 12.43 3.92 -6.21
N SER A 161 12.32 4.34 -7.46
CA SER A 161 11.84 5.68 -7.82
C SER A 161 11.18 5.64 -9.19
N ALA A 162 10.28 6.59 -9.44
CA ALA A 162 9.77 6.84 -10.76
C ALA A 162 9.40 8.31 -10.98
N GLU A 163 9.50 8.73 -12.24
CA GLU A 163 9.11 10.06 -12.70
C GLU A 163 8.53 9.95 -14.10
N TYR A 164 7.62 10.86 -14.43
CA TYR A 164 7.10 10.99 -15.79
C TYR A 164 7.43 12.37 -16.36
N THR A 165 7.68 12.44 -17.65
CA THR A 165 7.84 13.70 -18.39
C THR A 165 6.68 13.90 -19.34
N ALA A 166 6.04 15.08 -19.35
CA ALA A 166 5.00 15.43 -20.31
C ALA A 166 5.07 16.93 -20.63
N GLY A 167 4.98 17.31 -21.91
CA GLY A 167 5.04 18.71 -22.33
C GLY A 167 6.32 19.44 -21.89
N GLY A 168 7.47 18.73 -21.87
CA GLY A 168 8.74 19.28 -21.41
C GLY A 168 8.89 19.42 -19.88
N LYS A 169 7.89 18.98 -19.10
CA LYS A 169 7.92 19.02 -17.63
C LYS A 169 8.06 17.63 -17.05
N THR A 170 9.05 17.44 -16.18
CA THR A 170 9.27 16.21 -15.41
C THR A 170 8.61 16.31 -14.03
N THR A 171 7.95 15.24 -13.60
CA THR A 171 7.26 15.15 -12.30
C THR A 171 7.53 13.81 -11.64
N ALA A 172 8.05 13.83 -10.41
CA ALA A 172 8.27 12.63 -9.61
C ALA A 172 6.94 12.00 -9.15
N LEU A 173 6.85 10.67 -9.25
CA LEU A 173 5.74 9.87 -8.77
C LEU A 173 5.97 9.46 -7.32
N LYS A 174 5.61 10.33 -6.37
CA LYS A 174 5.86 10.12 -4.93
C LYS A 174 5.16 8.90 -4.33
N SER A 175 4.08 8.44 -4.95
CA SER A 175 3.31 7.27 -4.52
C SER A 175 3.62 6.02 -5.35
N VAL A 176 4.69 6.03 -6.15
CA VAL A 176 5.10 4.83 -6.89
C VAL A 176 5.52 3.74 -5.91
N PHE A 177 5.11 2.51 -6.21
CA PHE A 177 5.37 1.36 -5.38
C PHE A 177 5.54 0.12 -6.29
N PRO A 178 6.62 -0.66 -6.11
CA PRO A 178 6.80 -1.90 -6.85
C PRO A 178 5.70 -2.92 -6.54
N ILE A 179 5.18 -3.60 -7.55
CA ILE A 179 4.26 -4.72 -7.36
C ILE A 179 5.08 -5.94 -6.90
N THR A 180 4.49 -6.79 -6.06
CA THR A 180 5.11 -8.00 -5.54
C THR A 180 5.77 -8.83 -6.65
N GLU A 181 6.99 -9.31 -6.38
CA GLU A 181 7.79 -10.14 -7.30
C GLU A 181 8.20 -9.45 -8.61
N SER A 182 8.04 -8.13 -8.71
CA SER A 182 8.54 -7.39 -9.88
C SER A 182 10.05 -7.56 -10.01
N PRO A 183 10.55 -7.81 -11.23
CA PRO A 183 11.97 -7.90 -11.46
C PRO A 183 12.66 -6.55 -11.29
N PRO A 184 14.00 -6.57 -11.12
CA PRO A 184 14.81 -5.39 -11.28
C PRO A 184 14.55 -4.70 -12.61
N THR A 185 14.69 -3.39 -12.64
CA THR A 185 15.22 -2.71 -13.82
C THR A 185 16.73 -2.89 -13.92
N GLY A 186 17.32 -2.63 -15.09
CA GLY A 186 18.78 -2.50 -15.20
C GLY A 186 19.33 -1.41 -14.28
N GLY A 187 20.67 -1.37 -14.13
CA GLY A 187 21.36 -0.40 -13.26
C GLY A 187 21.06 1.07 -13.58
N ASP A 188 20.75 1.37 -14.84
CA ASP A 188 20.39 2.72 -15.31
C ASP A 188 18.88 2.99 -15.27
N GLY A 189 18.09 2.08 -14.70
CA GLY A 189 16.63 2.11 -14.77
C GLY A 189 16.09 1.75 -16.17
N ILE A 190 14.83 2.09 -16.41
CA ILE A 190 14.15 1.96 -17.70
C ILE A 190 13.51 3.29 -18.02
N THR A 191 13.82 3.87 -19.20
CA THR A 191 13.12 5.04 -19.75
C THR A 191 12.31 4.62 -20.97
N ALA A 192 10.97 4.75 -20.92
CA ALA A 192 10.10 4.31 -22.01
C ALA A 192 8.88 5.21 -22.22
N PRO A 193 8.32 5.27 -23.45
CA PRO A 193 7.02 5.88 -23.70
C PRO A 193 5.89 5.21 -22.91
N VAL A 194 5.00 6.01 -22.32
CA VAL A 194 3.80 5.50 -21.64
C VAL A 194 2.69 5.23 -22.65
N VAL A 195 2.12 4.02 -22.63
CA VAL A 195 1.00 3.60 -23.48
C VAL A 195 -0.16 3.16 -22.59
N TRP A 196 -1.36 3.73 -22.82
CA TRP A 196 -2.58 3.27 -22.16
C TRP A 196 -3.13 2.02 -22.85
N VAL A 197 -3.20 0.92 -22.12
CA VAL A 197 -3.64 -0.40 -22.64
C VAL A 197 -4.99 -0.84 -22.06
N GLY A 198 -5.79 0.09 -21.52
CA GLY A 198 -7.05 -0.26 -20.85
C GLY A 198 -6.82 -1.09 -19.60
N LEU A 199 -7.52 -2.23 -19.50
CA LEU A 199 -7.42 -3.13 -18.34
C LEU A 199 -6.22 -4.10 -18.40
N GLY A 200 -5.43 -4.08 -19.47
CA GLY A 200 -4.30 -5.01 -19.63
C GLY A 200 -4.71 -6.46 -19.86
N THR A 201 -5.96 -6.71 -20.27
CA THR A 201 -6.43 -8.03 -20.69
C THR A 201 -5.98 -8.33 -22.11
N ALA A 202 -5.94 -9.61 -22.48
CA ALA A 202 -5.83 -9.99 -23.88
C ALA A 202 -6.97 -9.34 -24.69
N ALA A 203 -6.66 -9.01 -25.95
CA ALA A 203 -7.63 -8.53 -26.92
C ALA A 203 -8.55 -9.66 -27.41
#